data_AF-A0A1J5L8X1-F1
#
_entry.id   AF-A0A1J5L8X1-F1
#
_cell.length_a   1.000
_cell.length_b   1.000
_cell.length_c   1.000
_cell.angle_alpha   90.00
_cell.angle_beta   90.00
_cell.angle_gamma   90.00
#
_symmetry.space_group_name_H-M   'P 1'
#
loop_
_entity.id
_entity.type
_entity.pdbx_description
1 polymer ?
#
loop_
_entity_poly.entity_id
_entity_poly.type
_entity_poly.pdbx_seq_one_letter_code
_entity_poly.pdbx_strand_id
1 'polypeptide(L)'
;MKAFKLPLVLLLIVLQLSLIKHKLHFKAIKPGHFTFVTMQSNSFQIKIKDTIPPHANIYFTNSKWNGNHFNINGSHLTWNTGTESILPGSKISFSQIEKQPTASKGSLEGQMKLTSQDPIFAYLGHNKMPTLFLAAVGTNNKAFGTLTNTQLTLDKTVTIQMP
;
A
#
# COMPACT_ATOMS: atom_id res chain seq x y z
N MET A 1 -57.49 17.56 -4.78
CA MET A 1 -56.98 16.80 -3.61
C MET A 1 -55.90 15.85 -4.11
N LYS A 2 -54.62 16.06 -3.75
CA LYS A 2 -53.50 15.22 -4.21
C LYS A 2 -53.47 13.94 -3.37
N ALA A 3 -53.84 12.81 -3.96
CA ALA A 3 -53.75 11.50 -3.31
C ALA A 3 -52.27 11.17 -3.03
N PHE A 4 -51.90 11.12 -1.76
CA PHE A 4 -50.54 10.82 -1.32
C PHE A 4 -50.25 9.35 -1.59
N LYS A 5 -49.29 9.06 -2.48
CA LYS A 5 -48.89 7.69 -2.87
C LYS A 5 -48.06 7.04 -1.74
N LEU A 6 -48.72 6.70 -0.64
CA LEU A 6 -48.15 5.99 0.51
C LEU A 6 -47.29 4.75 0.14
N PRO A 7 -47.65 3.90 -0.84
CA PRO A 7 -46.81 2.74 -1.19
C PRO A 7 -45.49 3.13 -1.86
N LEU A 8 -45.44 4.28 -2.56
CA LEU A 8 -44.21 4.75 -3.22
C LEU A 8 -43.19 5.27 -2.20
N VAL A 9 -43.67 5.93 -1.14
CA VAL A 9 -42.84 6.42 -0.04
C VAL A 9 -42.23 5.25 0.74
N LEU A 10 -43.00 4.19 1.00
CA LEU A 10 -42.52 3.00 1.69
C LEU A 10 -41.44 2.25 0.87
N LEU A 11 -41.65 2.13 -0.45
CA LEU A 11 -40.68 1.52 -1.36
C LEU A 11 -39.36 2.30 -1.39
N LEU A 12 -39.43 3.64 -1.44
CA LEU A 12 -38.25 4.51 -1.41
C LEU A 12 -37.48 4.38 -0.09
N ILE A 13 -38.17 4.28 1.05
CA ILE A 13 -37.54 4.07 2.37
C ILE A 13 -36.85 2.69 2.43
N VAL A 14 -37.49 1.63 1.94
CA VAL A 14 -36.87 0.28 1.89
C VAL A 14 -35.66 0.27 0.96
N LEU A 15 -35.72 0.96 -0.18
CA LEU A 15 -34.59 1.08 -1.10
C LEU A 15 -33.41 1.83 -0.46
N GLN A 16 -33.67 2.93 0.25
CA GLN A 16 -32.64 3.67 0.97
C GLN A 16 -32.03 2.85 2.11
N LEU A 17 -32.85 2.09 2.86
CA LEU A 17 -32.36 1.18 3.90
C LEU A 17 -31.52 0.02 3.34
N SER A 18 -31.85 -0.48 2.13
CA SER A 18 -31.06 -1.50 1.42
C SER A 18 -29.69 -0.97 0.96
N LEU A 19 -29.66 0.27 0.46
CA LEU A 19 -28.43 0.94 0.02
C LEU A 19 -27.48 1.26 1.18
N ILE A 20 -28.00 1.57 2.38
CA ILE A 20 -27.17 1.84 3.57
C ILE A 20 -26.47 0.57 4.10
N LYS A 21 -27.07 -0.62 3.91
CA LYS A 21 -26.47 -1.91 4.33
C LYS A 21 -25.25 -2.33 3.51
N HIS A 22 -24.99 -1.68 2.37
CA HIS A 22 -23.84 -1.95 1.50
C HIS A 22 -22.70 -0.95 1.69
N LYS A 23 -22.56 -0.33 2.87
CA LYS A 23 -21.26 0.22 3.26
C LYS A 23 -20.28 -0.94 3.40
N LEU A 24 -19.56 -1.22 2.30
CA LEU A 24 -18.42 -2.13 2.30
C LEU A 24 -17.46 -1.69 3.41
N HIS A 25 -17.47 -2.41 4.52
CA HIS A 25 -16.56 -2.19 5.62
C HIS A 25 -15.22 -2.82 5.22
N PHE A 26 -14.47 -2.12 4.38
CA PHE A 26 -13.16 -2.58 3.98
C PHE A 26 -12.24 -2.62 5.20
N LYS A 27 -11.66 -3.79 5.45
CA LYS A 27 -10.68 -3.98 6.52
C LYS A 27 -9.49 -3.05 6.23
N ALA A 28 -9.17 -2.19 7.19
CA ALA A 28 -8.00 -1.31 7.08
C ALA A 28 -6.73 -2.14 6.86
N ILE A 29 -5.84 -1.65 5.99
CA ILE A 29 -4.54 -2.28 5.73
C ILE A 29 -3.67 -2.12 6.98
N LYS A 30 -2.98 -3.19 7.39
CA LYS A 30 -2.12 -3.20 8.58
C LYS A 30 -0.71 -3.70 8.24
N PRO A 31 0.28 -3.48 9.13
CA PRO A 31 1.60 -4.07 8.96
C PRO A 31 1.52 -5.58 8.73
N GLY A 32 2.30 -6.08 7.77
CA GLY A 32 2.36 -7.50 7.44
C GLY A 32 1.22 -8.03 6.54
N HIS A 33 0.30 -7.19 6.06
CA HIS A 33 -0.68 -7.60 5.03
C HIS A 33 -0.02 -7.99 3.71
N PHE A 34 1.23 -7.60 3.49
CA PHE A 34 2.10 -8.13 2.45
C PHE A 34 3.55 -8.15 2.94
N THR A 35 4.39 -8.91 2.24
CA THR A 35 5.85 -8.86 2.41
C THR A 35 6.52 -8.72 1.07
N PHE A 36 7.69 -8.07 1.06
CA PHE A 36 8.56 -8.11 -0.11
C PHE A 36 9.09 -9.52 -0.35
N VAL A 37 9.25 -9.87 -1.61
CA VAL A 37 9.75 -11.18 -2.07
C VAL A 37 11.04 -11.00 -2.85
N THR A 38 11.05 -10.02 -3.75
CA THR A 38 12.23 -9.66 -4.54
C THR A 38 12.38 -8.15 -4.60
N MET A 39 13.63 -7.71 -4.65
CA MET A 39 14.09 -6.35 -4.87
C MET A 39 15.28 -6.42 -5.82
N GLN A 40 15.21 -5.66 -6.91
CA GLN A 40 16.23 -5.50 -7.92
C GLN A 40 16.39 -4.00 -8.23
N SER A 41 17.37 -3.62 -9.05
CA SER A 41 17.67 -2.21 -9.33
C SER A 41 16.51 -1.40 -9.93
N ASN A 42 15.60 -2.04 -10.65
CA ASN A 42 14.48 -1.38 -11.34
C ASN A 42 13.15 -2.15 -11.23
N SER A 43 13.04 -3.02 -10.24
CA SER A 43 11.82 -3.78 -9.98
C SER A 43 11.80 -4.32 -8.55
N PHE A 44 10.60 -4.61 -8.05
CA PHE A 44 10.41 -5.37 -6.83
C PHE A 44 9.09 -6.14 -6.90
N GLN A 45 8.94 -7.13 -6.04
CA GLN A 45 7.72 -7.92 -5.92
C GLN A 45 7.29 -8.02 -4.47
N ILE A 46 5.98 -7.95 -4.24
CA ILE A 46 5.37 -8.26 -2.93
C ILE A 46 4.48 -9.49 -3.06
N LYS A 47 4.33 -10.23 -1.95
CA LYS A 47 3.33 -11.28 -1.77
C LYS A 47 2.29 -10.81 -0.76
N ILE A 48 1.03 -10.86 -1.16
CA ILE A 48 -0.10 -10.52 -0.32
C ILE A 48 -0.34 -11.64 0.69
N LYS A 49 -0.45 -11.29 1.97
CA LYS A 49 -0.71 -12.20 3.11
C LYS A 49 -2.12 -12.06 3.65
N ASP A 50 -2.72 -10.88 3.53
CA ASP A 50 -4.11 -10.59 3.89
C ASP A 50 -4.75 -9.72 2.80
N THR A 51 -6.08 -9.73 2.69
CA THR A 51 -6.81 -8.99 1.66
C THR A 51 -6.46 -7.51 1.68
N ILE A 52 -6.13 -6.96 0.52
CA ILE A 52 -5.96 -5.52 0.29
C ILE A 52 -7.23 -4.99 -0.38
N PRO A 53 -7.88 -3.95 0.19
CA PRO A 53 -9.08 -3.39 -0.40
C PRO A 53 -8.78 -2.68 -1.74
N PRO A 54 -9.81 -2.51 -2.60
CA PRO A 54 -9.70 -1.69 -3.79
C PRO A 54 -9.47 -0.23 -3.42
N HIS A 55 -8.97 0.55 -4.37
CA HIS A 55 -8.76 1.98 -4.28
C HIS A 55 -7.85 2.44 -3.13
N ALA A 56 -7.04 1.54 -2.57
CA ALA A 56 -6.05 1.91 -1.58
C ALA A 56 -4.85 2.56 -2.26
N ASN A 57 -4.36 3.66 -1.67
CA ASN A 57 -3.12 4.30 -2.07
C ASN A 57 -2.02 3.90 -1.08
N ILE A 58 -1.09 3.05 -1.55
CA ILE A 58 0.07 2.61 -0.79
C ILE A 58 1.30 3.32 -1.35
N TYR A 59 2.08 3.95 -0.48
CA TYR A 59 3.28 4.67 -0.86
C TYR A 59 4.50 3.79 -0.68
N PHE A 60 5.44 3.89 -1.61
CA PHE A 60 6.77 3.29 -1.52
C PHE A 60 7.82 4.38 -1.57
N THR A 61 8.89 4.26 -0.78
CA THR A 61 10.04 5.16 -0.87
C THR A 61 11.34 4.41 -0.64
N ASN A 62 12.40 4.85 -1.32
CA ASN A 62 13.76 4.41 -1.07
C ASN A 62 14.51 5.28 -0.06
N SER A 63 13.81 6.19 0.60
CA SER A 63 14.43 7.04 1.61
C SER A 63 14.69 6.28 2.91
N LYS A 64 15.86 6.53 3.51
CA LYS A 64 16.19 6.00 4.84
C LYS A 64 15.37 6.75 5.90
N TRP A 65 14.99 6.01 6.93
CA TRP A 65 14.25 6.53 8.08
C TRP A 65 15.21 6.89 9.20
N ASN A 66 15.03 8.06 9.82
CA ASN A 66 15.87 8.51 10.94
C ASN A 66 15.21 8.33 12.33
N GLY A 67 14.00 7.79 12.38
CA GLY A 67 13.21 7.63 13.61
C GLY A 67 11.95 8.49 13.64
N ASN A 68 11.92 9.60 12.88
CA ASN A 68 10.82 10.57 12.88
C ASN A 68 10.40 11.03 11.48
N HIS A 69 11.31 11.08 10.52
CA HIS A 69 11.00 11.41 9.13
C HIS A 69 11.95 10.68 8.16
N PHE A 70 11.55 10.65 6.89
CA PHE A 70 12.42 10.20 5.81
C PHE A 70 13.47 11.27 5.47
N ASN A 71 14.62 10.86 4.97
CA ASN A 71 15.61 11.78 4.40
C ASN A 71 15.06 12.50 3.15
N ILE A 72 15.50 13.73 2.92
CA ILE A 72 14.95 14.59 1.86
C ILE A 72 15.21 14.06 0.44
N ASN A 73 16.35 13.39 0.24
CA ASN A 73 16.83 12.96 -1.08
C ASN A 73 16.18 11.68 -1.64
N GLY A 74 15.24 11.06 -0.91
CA GLY A 74 14.56 9.86 -1.39
C GLY A 74 13.61 10.14 -2.56
N SER A 75 13.34 9.12 -3.35
CA SER A 75 12.30 9.10 -4.38
C SER A 75 11.10 8.29 -3.89
N HIS A 76 9.96 8.35 -4.57
CA HIS A 76 8.75 7.67 -4.13
C HIS A 76 7.86 7.22 -5.29
N LEU A 77 7.09 6.17 -5.02
CA LEU A 77 5.98 5.71 -5.85
C LEU A 77 4.70 5.75 -5.03
N THR A 78 3.58 5.98 -5.71
CA THR A 78 2.24 5.74 -5.17
C THR A 78 1.61 4.62 -5.98
N TRP A 79 1.10 3.59 -5.29
CA TRP A 79 0.36 2.49 -5.90
C TRP A 79 -1.11 2.58 -5.53
N ASN A 80 -1.95 2.77 -6.53
CA ASN A 80 -3.39 2.57 -6.40
C ASN A 80 -3.73 1.11 -6.70
N THR A 81 -4.42 0.44 -5.78
CA THR A 81 -4.69 -1.02 -5.91
C THR A 81 -5.73 -1.37 -6.98
N GLY A 82 -6.37 -0.39 -7.61
CA GLY A 82 -7.39 -0.58 -8.64
C GLY A 82 -8.80 -0.78 -8.07
N THR A 83 -9.73 -1.26 -8.89
CA THR A 83 -11.16 -1.38 -8.53
C THR A 83 -11.52 -2.67 -7.79
N GLU A 84 -10.63 -3.66 -7.78
CA GLU A 84 -10.87 -4.97 -7.17
C GLU A 84 -10.03 -5.21 -5.91
N SER A 85 -10.57 -6.00 -4.99
CA SER A 85 -9.79 -6.46 -3.83
C SER A 85 -8.69 -7.40 -4.27
N ILE A 86 -7.50 -7.28 -3.68
CA ILE A 86 -6.38 -8.19 -3.94
C ILE A 86 -6.33 -9.23 -2.82
N LEU A 87 -6.54 -10.49 -3.18
CA LEU A 87 -6.65 -11.60 -2.22
C LEU A 87 -5.26 -12.13 -1.76
N PRO A 88 -5.20 -12.75 -0.57
CA PRO A 88 -4.01 -13.43 -0.07
C PRO A 88 -3.43 -14.43 -1.08
N GLY A 89 -2.11 -14.57 -1.09
CA GLY A 89 -1.38 -15.42 -2.02
C GLY A 89 -1.02 -14.76 -3.35
N SER A 90 -1.69 -13.65 -3.71
CA SER A 90 -1.34 -12.85 -4.90
C SER A 90 0.10 -12.36 -4.82
N LYS A 91 0.82 -12.39 -5.95
CA LYS A 91 2.11 -11.72 -6.11
C LYS A 91 1.93 -10.50 -7.01
N ILE A 92 2.34 -9.33 -6.52
CA ILE A 92 2.27 -8.09 -7.29
C ILE A 92 3.68 -7.67 -7.66
N SER A 93 3.96 -7.66 -8.95
CA SER A 93 5.22 -7.19 -9.52
C SER A 93 5.13 -5.70 -9.85
N PHE A 94 6.19 -4.98 -9.50
CA PHE A 94 6.42 -3.57 -9.79
C PHE A 94 7.67 -3.48 -10.65
N SER A 95 7.56 -2.90 -11.84
CA SER A 95 8.61 -2.93 -12.86
C SER A 95 8.85 -1.55 -13.45
N GLN A 96 10.05 -1.33 -13.99
CA GLN A 96 10.43 -0.10 -14.69
C GLN A 96 10.28 1.17 -13.84
N ILE A 97 10.46 1.02 -12.52
CA ILE A 97 10.17 2.02 -11.50
C ILE A 97 10.96 3.34 -11.65
N GLU A 98 12.10 3.34 -12.35
CA GLU A 98 12.91 4.55 -12.56
C GLU A 98 12.36 5.45 -13.67
N LYS A 99 11.60 4.93 -14.65
CA LYS A 99 11.21 5.70 -15.85
C LYS A 99 9.72 5.62 -16.19
N GLN A 100 9.19 4.41 -16.33
CA GLN A 100 7.81 4.14 -16.78
C GLN A 100 7.20 3.09 -15.85
N PRO A 101 6.89 3.45 -14.59
CA PRO A 101 6.54 2.45 -13.59
C PRO A 101 5.24 1.73 -13.93
N THR A 102 5.26 0.41 -13.82
CA THR A 102 4.07 -0.43 -14.01
C THR A 102 3.88 -1.38 -12.83
N ALA A 103 2.63 -1.66 -12.50
CA ALA A 103 2.26 -2.70 -11.54
C ALA A 103 1.40 -3.76 -12.24
N SER A 104 1.63 -5.03 -11.92
CA SER A 104 0.83 -6.16 -12.44
C SER A 104 -0.66 -6.11 -12.06
N LYS A 105 -1.01 -5.36 -11.01
CA LYS A 105 -2.39 -4.99 -10.65
C LYS A 105 -2.40 -3.55 -10.15
N GLY A 106 -3.44 -2.80 -10.50
CA GLY A 106 -3.54 -1.39 -10.16
C GLY A 106 -2.67 -0.49 -11.03
N SER A 107 -2.39 0.73 -10.57
CA SER A 107 -1.61 1.73 -11.28
C SER A 107 -0.54 2.37 -10.39
N LEU A 108 0.55 2.84 -11.00
CA LEU A 108 1.63 3.54 -10.31
C LEU A 108 1.72 4.99 -10.77
N GLU A 109 2.07 5.84 -9.82
CA GLU A 109 2.46 7.24 -10.05
C GLU A 109 3.80 7.51 -9.35
N GLY A 110 4.54 8.51 -9.85
CA GLY A 110 5.88 8.84 -9.38
C GLY A 110 6.97 8.02 -10.08
N GLN A 111 8.20 8.12 -9.58
CA GLN A 111 9.36 7.38 -10.05
C GLN A 111 10.27 7.11 -8.85
N MET A 112 10.94 5.96 -8.87
CA MET A 112 11.88 5.57 -7.83
C MET A 112 13.12 4.91 -8.44
N LYS A 113 14.29 5.36 -8.00
CA LYS A 113 15.57 4.81 -8.44
C LYS A 113 16.22 4.09 -7.28
N LEU A 114 16.50 2.79 -7.43
CA LEU A 114 17.12 1.99 -6.38
C LEU A 114 18.62 1.81 -6.63
N THR A 115 19.40 1.98 -5.57
CA THR A 115 20.80 1.57 -5.47
C THR A 115 20.96 0.30 -4.64
N SER A 116 22.15 -0.29 -4.62
CA SER A 116 22.43 -1.51 -3.84
C SER A 116 22.34 -1.33 -2.32
N GLN A 117 22.28 -0.09 -1.83
CA GLN A 117 22.22 0.25 -0.40
C GLN A 117 20.87 0.86 0.01
N ASP A 118 19.93 0.94 -0.92
CA ASP A 118 18.65 1.56 -0.67
C ASP A 118 17.69 0.58 0.00
N PRO A 119 16.89 1.04 0.98
CA PRO A 119 15.72 0.31 1.42
C PRO A 119 14.56 0.53 0.44
N ILE A 120 13.47 -0.20 0.62
CA ILE A 120 12.14 0.22 0.20
C ILE A 120 11.24 0.13 1.44
N PHE A 121 10.64 1.24 1.83
CA PHE A 121 9.57 1.27 2.82
C PHE A 121 8.22 1.37 2.11
N ALA A 122 7.26 0.57 2.54
CA ALA A 122 5.86 0.69 2.15
C ALA A 122 5.03 1.22 3.32
N TYR A 123 4.15 2.19 3.06
CA TYR A 123 3.37 2.87 4.10
C TYR A 123 2.05 3.46 3.59
N LEU A 124 1.14 3.77 4.52
CA LEU A 124 0.00 4.66 4.30
C LEU A 124 0.30 6.06 4.84
N GLY A 125 -0.39 7.06 4.30
CA GLY A 125 -0.23 8.46 4.68
C GLY A 125 -0.18 9.34 3.45
N HIS A 126 0.84 10.20 3.39
CA HIS A 126 1.11 11.07 2.24
C HIS A 126 2.58 10.97 1.84
N ASN A 127 2.96 11.60 0.72
CA ASN A 127 4.34 11.58 0.21
C ASN A 127 5.37 11.88 1.32
N LYS A 128 6.17 10.86 1.66
CA LYS A 128 7.20 10.86 2.71
C LYS A 128 6.72 11.23 4.12
N MET A 129 5.42 11.16 4.38
CA MET A 129 4.78 11.42 5.67
C MET A 129 3.94 10.19 6.07
N PRO A 130 4.59 9.13 6.59
CA PRO A 130 3.90 7.91 6.95
C PRO A 130 3.03 8.12 8.20
N THR A 131 1.78 7.70 8.13
CA THR A 131 0.91 7.54 9.31
C THR A 131 0.91 6.08 9.79
N LEU A 132 1.22 5.15 8.89
CA LEU A 132 1.34 3.72 9.20
C LEU A 132 2.35 3.07 8.26
N PHE A 133 3.42 2.48 8.82
CA PHE A 133 4.32 1.64 8.05
C PHE A 133 3.72 0.25 7.86
N LEU A 134 3.89 -0.34 6.67
CA LEU A 134 3.28 -1.63 6.31
C LEU A 134 4.32 -2.75 6.22
N ALA A 135 5.42 -2.46 5.52
CA ALA A 135 6.53 -3.39 5.33
C ALA A 135 7.79 -2.62 4.92
N ALA A 136 8.96 -3.27 5.02
CA ALA A 136 10.19 -2.77 4.44
C ALA A 136 11.05 -3.90 3.86
N VAL A 137 11.92 -3.57 2.90
CA VAL A 137 12.97 -4.46 2.38
C VAL A 137 14.27 -3.70 2.20
N GLY A 138 15.40 -4.37 2.40
CA GLY A 138 16.72 -3.80 2.18
C GLY A 138 17.77 -4.89 2.08
N THR A 139 18.96 -4.54 1.63
CA THR A 139 20.07 -5.50 1.46
C THR A 139 20.76 -5.85 2.77
N ASN A 140 20.61 -5.03 3.80
CA ASN A 140 21.14 -5.23 5.14
C ASN A 140 20.42 -4.31 6.15
N ASN A 141 20.65 -4.55 7.45
CA ASN A 141 20.01 -3.76 8.52
C ASN A 141 20.34 -2.26 8.47
N LYS A 142 21.50 -1.87 7.95
CA LYS A 142 21.91 -0.45 7.85
C LYS A 142 21.23 0.28 6.69
N ALA A 143 20.68 -0.44 5.71
CA ALA A 143 19.98 0.16 4.57
C ALA A 143 18.81 1.03 5.04
N PHE A 144 18.11 0.63 6.12
CA PHE A 144 16.94 1.33 6.63
C PHE A 144 17.24 2.67 7.33
N GLY A 145 18.46 2.89 7.80
CA GLY A 145 18.74 3.89 8.83
C GLY A 145 18.38 3.34 10.21
N THR A 146 17.14 3.56 10.66
CA THR A 146 16.57 2.94 11.87
C THR A 146 15.14 2.44 11.62
N LEU A 147 14.62 1.59 12.51
CA LEU A 147 13.21 1.17 12.54
C LEU A 147 12.43 1.78 13.71
N THR A 148 13.04 2.67 14.49
CA THR A 148 12.38 3.38 15.60
C THR A 148 11.06 4.02 15.14
N ASN A 149 10.00 3.90 15.95
CA ASN A 149 8.66 4.42 15.69
C ASN A 149 7.93 3.86 14.44
N THR A 150 8.52 2.91 13.71
CA THR A 150 7.85 2.29 12.55
C THR A 150 6.90 1.16 12.94
N GLN A 151 7.06 0.59 14.15
CA GLN A 151 6.41 -0.66 14.59
C GLN A 151 6.74 -1.88 13.72
N LEU A 152 7.68 -1.75 12.76
CA LEU A 152 8.11 -2.87 11.93
C LEU A 152 9.09 -3.75 12.70
N THR A 153 8.98 -5.06 12.50
CA THR A 153 9.87 -6.06 13.11
C THR A 153 10.61 -6.83 12.03
N LEU A 154 11.92 -7.04 12.23
CA LEU A 154 12.74 -7.93 11.39
C LEU A 154 12.08 -9.32 11.27
N ASP A 155 12.20 -9.91 10.09
CA ASP A 155 11.69 -11.23 9.72
C ASP A 155 10.15 -11.42 9.79
N LYS A 156 9.41 -10.38 10.16
CA LYS A 156 7.93 -10.36 10.12
C LYS A 156 7.40 -9.41 9.07
N THR A 157 7.76 -8.14 9.19
CA THR A 157 7.31 -7.05 8.32
C THR A 157 8.49 -6.36 7.62
N VAL A 158 9.73 -6.61 8.07
CA VAL A 158 10.95 -6.22 7.37
C VAL A 158 11.60 -7.47 6.80
N THR A 159 12.02 -7.40 5.53
CA THR A 159 12.75 -8.46 4.84
C THR A 159 14.18 -8.00 4.56
N ILE A 160 15.17 -8.80 4.92
CA ILE A 160 16.53 -8.63 4.44
C ILE A 160 16.70 -9.52 3.22
N GLN A 161 16.99 -8.92 2.08
CA GLN A 161 17.30 -9.66 0.87
C GLN A 161 18.79 -9.53 0.59
N MET A 162 19.53 -10.60 0.86
CA MET A 162 20.94 -10.64 0.51
C MET A 162 21.09 -10.52 -1.02
N PRO A 163 22.09 -9.75 -1.50
CA PRO A 163 22.35 -9.57 -2.92
C PRO A 163 22.71 -10.87 -3.63
#